data_AF-A0AAD2SMB3-F1
#
_entry.id   AF-A0AAD2SMB3-F1
#
_cell.length_a   1.000
_cell.length_b   1.000
_cell.length_c   1.000
_cell.angle_alpha   90.00
_cell.angle_beta   90.00
_cell.angle_gamma   90.00
#
_symmetry.space_group_name_H-M   'P 1'
#
loop_
_entity.id
_entity.type
_entity.pdbx_description
1 polymer ?
#
loop_
_entity_poly.entity_id
_entity_poly.type
_entity_poly.pdbx_seq_one_letter_code
_entity_poly.pdbx_strand_id
1 'polypeptide(L)' 'MTKETDRLSQALLRRHGIGVRQKRIHFRGRDLLFQLRNARYDVFNGDRCIATVETNNIHDAIKQFKALDTPVEK' A
#
# COMPACT_ATOMS: atom_id res chain seq x y z
N MET A 1 -3.99 -14.17 29.51
CA MET A 1 -2.57 -13.78 29.28
C MET A 1 -2.31 -13.94 27.79
N THR A 2 -2.59 -12.90 26.99
CA THR A 2 -2.68 -12.98 25.51
C THR A 2 -2.35 -11.64 24.84
N LYS A 3 -1.56 -10.76 25.48
CA LYS A 3 -1.21 -9.45 24.90
C LYS A 3 0.12 -9.44 24.15
N GLU A 4 1.03 -10.37 24.46
CA GLU A 4 2.38 -10.35 23.89
C GLU A 4 2.47 -11.05 22.54
N THR A 5 1.80 -12.19 22.39
CA THR A 5 1.70 -12.92 21.11
C THR A 5 1.07 -12.04 20.03
N ASP A 6 0.03 -11.28 20.41
CA ASP A 6 -0.69 -10.39 19.50
C ASP A 6 0.20 -9.25 18.96
N ARG A 7 1.11 -8.72 19.78
CA ARG A 7 2.06 -7.66 19.37
C ARG A 7 3.12 -8.17 18.42
N LEU A 8 3.65 -9.38 18.65
CA LEU A 8 4.62 -10.01 17.75
C LEU A 8 3.99 -10.37 16.41
N SER A 9 2.78 -10.92 16.41
CA SER A 9 2.00 -11.18 15.20
C SER A 9 1.69 -9.89 14.43
N GLN A 10 1.26 -8.82 15.12
CA GLN A 10 1.04 -7.53 14.48
C GLN A 10 2.34 -6.91 13.93
N ALA A 11 3.47 -7.05 14.62
CA ALA A 11 4.76 -6.56 14.16
C ALA A 11 5.24 -7.31 12.91
N LEU A 12 5.05 -8.63 12.87
CA LEU A 12 5.31 -9.46 11.69
C LEU A 12 4.45 -9.04 10.50
N LEU A 13 3.13 -8.86 10.70
CA LEU A 13 2.22 -8.40 9.65
C LEU A 13 2.65 -7.03 9.09
N ARG A 14 3.02 -6.09 9.96
CA ARG A 14 3.52 -4.77 9.53
C ARG A 14 4.85 -4.86 8.78
N ARG A 15 5.76 -5.74 9.19
CA ARG A 15 7.02 -6.00 8.48
C ARG A 15 6.77 -6.53 7.07
N HIS A 16 5.74 -7.36 6.90
CA HIS A 16 5.32 -7.89 5.59
C HIS A 16 4.45 -6.91 4.79
N GLY A 17 4.14 -5.73 5.34
CA GLY A 17 3.33 -4.71 4.67
C GLY A 17 1.82 -4.94 4.75
N ILE A 18 1.36 -5.91 5.54
CA ILE A 18 -0.05 -6.24 5.69
C ILE A 18 -0.70 -5.31 6.71
N GLY A 19 -1.81 -4.67 6.33
CA GLY A 19 -2.56 -3.80 7.24
C GLY A 19 -1.91 -2.43 7.51
N VAL A 20 -0.97 -1.99 6.68
CA VAL A 20 -0.38 -0.66 6.77
C VAL A 20 -1.43 0.37 6.37
N ARG A 21 -1.90 1.18 7.32
CA ARG A 21 -2.99 2.15 7.06
C ARG A 21 -2.67 3.14 5.96
N GLN A 22 -1.45 3.68 5.97
CA GLN A 22 -1.01 4.69 5.01
C GLN A 22 0.48 4.53 4.71
N LYS A 23 0.85 4.75 3.44
CA LYS A 23 2.25 4.79 3.01
C LYS A 23 2.41 5.84 1.91
N ARG A 24 3.29 6.80 2.14
CA ARG A 24 3.72 7.75 1.10
C ARG A 24 4.99 7.23 0.42
N ILE A 25 5.04 7.31 -0.90
CA ILE A 25 6.23 7.02 -1.70
C ILE A 25 6.43 8.11 -2.73
N HIS A 26 7.68 8.33 -3.12
CA HIS A 26 8.03 9.15 -4.26
C HIS A 26 8.25 8.25 -5.48
N PHE A 27 7.53 8.47 -6.57
CA PHE A 27 7.62 7.65 -7.79
C PHE A 27 7.46 8.53 -9.03
N ARG A 28 8.44 8.48 -9.95
CA ARG A 28 8.45 9.26 -11.21
C ARG A 28 8.16 10.75 -11.02
N GLY A 29 8.76 11.37 -10.00
CA GLY A 29 8.57 12.79 -9.70
C GLY A 29 7.23 13.14 -9.03
N ARG A 30 6.42 12.15 -8.69
CA ARG A 30 5.12 12.33 -8.02
C ARG A 30 5.16 11.78 -6.60
N ASP A 31 4.49 12.47 -5.70
CA ASP A 31 4.26 11.98 -4.34
C ASP A 31 2.95 11.22 -4.28
N LEU A 32 3.05 9.92 -4.07
CA LEU A 32 1.92 9.02 -4.02
C LEU A 32 1.62 8.61 -2.59
N LEU A 33 0.36 8.73 -2.19
CA LEU A 33 -0.15 8.27 -0.90
C LEU A 33 -1.04 7.06 -1.11
N PHE A 34 -0.62 5.91 -0.60
CA PHE A 34 -1.41 4.69 -0.53
C PHE A 34 -2.16 4.69 0.80
N GLN A 35 -3.49 4.59 0.77
CA GLN A 35 -4.34 4.54 1.96
C GLN A 35 -5.18 3.27 1.95
N LEU A 36 -5.04 2.44 2.98
CA LEU A 36 -5.86 1.23 3.15
C LEU A 36 -7.28 1.62 3.55
N ARG A 37 -8.26 1.25 2.74
CA ARG A 37 -9.70 1.37 3.00
C ARG A 37 -10.36 0.03 2.71
N ASN A 38 -11.11 -0.53 3.66
CA ASN A 38 -11.91 -1.76 3.45
C ASN A 38 -11.16 -2.89 2.70
N ALA A 39 -9.93 -3.19 3.13
CA ALA A 39 -9.06 -4.22 2.55
C ALA A 39 -8.51 -3.96 1.12
N ARG A 40 -8.59 -2.73 0.63
CA ARG A 40 -7.96 -2.26 -0.63
C ARG A 40 -7.15 -0.99 -0.39
N TYR A 41 -6.18 -0.70 -1.23
CA TYR A 41 -5.44 0.57 -1.19
C TYR A 41 -5.95 1.55 -2.24
N ASP A 42 -6.36 2.73 -1.79
CA ASP A 42 -6.57 3.87 -2.67
C ASP A 42 -5.27 4.66 -2.80
N VAL A 43 -4.89 5.03 -4.02
CA VAL A 43 -3.65 5.73 -4.34
C VAL A 43 -3.98 7.17 -4.70
N PHE A 44 -3.44 8.10 -3.93
CA PHE A 44 -3.62 9.53 -4.11
C PHE A 44 -2.34 10.19 -4.63
N ASN A 45 -2.49 11.21 -5.46
CA ASN A 45 -1.43 12.16 -5.80
C ASN A 45 -1.94 13.56 -5.41
N GLY A 46 -1.37 14.12 -4.34
CA GLY A 46 -1.98 15.26 -3.65
C GLY A 46 -3.37 14.88 -3.12
N ASP A 47 -4.39 15.68 -3.45
CA ASP A 47 -5.77 15.47 -3.02
C ASP A 47 -6.59 14.58 -3.98
N ARG A 48 -6.01 14.16 -5.11
CA ARG A 48 -6.72 13.39 -6.12
C ARG A 48 -6.43 11.90 -5.99
N CYS A 49 -7.47 11.08 -5.87
CA CYS A 49 -7.36 9.63 -6.04
C CYS A 49 -7.14 9.31 -7.52
N ILE A 50 -6.05 8.60 -7.83
CA ILE A 50 -5.64 8.26 -9.19
C ILE A 50 -5.79 6.76 -9.50
N ALA A 51 -5.86 5.90 -8.49
CA ALA A 51 -6.04 4.46 -8.66
C ALA A 51 -6.56 3.81 -7.37
N THR A 52 -7.13 2.62 -7.51
CA THR A 52 -7.48 1.74 -6.38
C THR A 52 -6.92 0.35 -6.68
N VAL A 53 -6.31 -0.29 -5.68
CA VAL A 53 -5.70 -1.61 -5.79
C VAL A 53 -6.32 -2.55 -4.76
N GLU A 54 -6.94 -3.64 -5.22
CA GLU A 54 -7.68 -4.60 -4.40
C GLU A 54 -6.76 -5.57 -3.64
N THR A 55 -5.94 -5.03 -2.74
CA THR A 55 -5.04 -5.80 -1.87
C THR A 55 -4.92 -5.15 -0.50
N ASN A 56 -4.66 -5.96 0.53
CA ASN A 56 -4.42 -5.50 1.89
C ASN A 56 -2.93 -5.41 2.25
N ASN A 57 -2.04 -5.76 1.30
CA ASN A 57 -0.59 -5.68 1.42
C ASN A 57 -0.03 -4.47 0.66
N ILE A 58 0.65 -3.55 1.36
CA ILE A 58 1.18 -2.34 0.75
C ILE A 58 2.29 -2.62 -0.29
N HIS A 59 3.10 -3.66 -0.09
CA HIS A 59 4.16 -4.00 -1.03
C HIS A 59 3.58 -4.48 -2.35
N ASP A 60 2.54 -5.31 -2.26
CA ASP A 60 1.81 -5.79 -3.42
C ASP A 60 1.07 -4.63 -4.11
N ALA A 61 0.44 -3.75 -3.35
CA ALA A 61 -0.23 -2.56 -3.88
C ALA A 61 0.72 -1.66 -4.69
N ILE A 62 1.91 -1.38 -4.15
CA ILE A 62 2.93 -0.59 -4.84
C ILE A 62 3.42 -1.31 -6.10
N LYS A 63 3.63 -2.63 -6.05
CA LYS A 63 4.07 -3.42 -7.21
C LYS A 63 3.03 -3.39 -8.33
N GLN A 64 1.76 -3.62 -8.01
CA GLN A 64 0.66 -3.56 -8.97
C GLN A 64 0.51 -2.15 -9.56
N PHE A 65 0.55 -1.11 -8.71
CA PHE A 65 0.47 0.28 -9.18
C PHE A 65 1.60 0.63 -10.17
N LYS A 66 2.84 0.24 -9.85
CA LYS A 66 3.99 0.46 -10.77
C LYS A 66 3.82 -0.29 -12.09
N ALA A 67 3.27 -1.50 -12.07
CA ALA A 67 3.01 -2.27 -13.29
C ALA A 67 1.94 -1.60 -14.17
N LEU A 68 0.91 -1.00 -13.56
CA LEU A 68 -0.13 -0.24 -14.27
C LEU A 68 0.38 1.09 -14.85
N ASP A 69 1.23 1.81 -14.11
CA ASP A 69 1.77 3.10 -14.54
C ASP A 69 2.94 2.97 -15.55
N THR A 70 3.55 1.79 -15.67
CA THR A 70 4.58 1.56 -16.68
C THR A 70 3.90 1.26 -18.03
N PRO A 71 3.98 2.15 -19.04
CA PRO A 71 3.55 1.77 -20.37
C PRO A 71 4.42 0.59 -20.81
N VAL A 72 3.81 -0.55 -21.07
CA VAL A 72 4.48 -1.64 -21.78
C VAL A 72 4.68 -1.12 -23.20
N GLU A 73 5.85 -0.52 -23.45
CA GLU A 73 6.33 -0.33 -24.83
C GLU A 73 6.37 -1.73 -25.47
N LYS A 74 5.48 -1.94 -26.45
CA LYS A 74 5.56 -3.03 -27.41
C LYS A 74 6.16 -2.49 -28.69
#